data_AF-A0A7V4ZYE2-F1
#
_entry.id   AF-A0A7V4ZYE2-F1
#
_cell.length_a   1.000
_cell.length_b   1.000
_cell.length_c   1.000
_cell.angle_alpha   90.00
_cell.angle_beta   90.00
_cell.angle_gamma   90.00
#
_symmetry.space_group_name_H-M   'P 1'
#
loop_
_entity.id
_entity.type
_entity.pdbx_description
1 polymer ?
#
loop_
_entity_poly.entity_id
_entity_poly.type
_entity_poly.pdbx_seq_one_letter_code
_entity_poly.pdbx_strand_id
1 'polypeptide(L)'
;MKKYIFVTGGVCSSLGKGIAAASIGCLLEHRGMRVRMIKIDPYINVDAGTMSPYQHGEVYVTDDGAETDLDLGNYARFTSSPLSRANSITTGQIYQEVIQKEREGRYLGRT
;
A
#
# COMPACT_ATOMS: atom_id res chain seq x y z
N MET A 1 -21.69 -0.54 -8.41
CA MET A 1 -21.15 -0.06 -7.11
C MET A 1 -19.84 -0.78 -6.83
N LYS A 2 -18.78 -0.09 -6.39
CA LYS A 2 -17.51 -0.73 -6.02
C LYS A 2 -17.63 -1.43 -4.67
N LYS A 3 -16.92 -2.56 -4.50
CA LYS A 3 -16.85 -3.31 -3.23
C LYS A 3 -15.46 -3.14 -2.64
N TYR A 4 -15.38 -3.02 -1.32
CA TYR A 4 -14.12 -2.92 -0.58
C TYR A 4 -13.99 -4.14 0.31
N ILE A 5 -12.84 -4.80 0.23
CA ILE A 5 -12.47 -5.94 1.08
C ILE A 5 -11.27 -5.50 1.90
N PHE A 6 -11.44 -5.45 3.22
CA PHE A 6 -10.34 -5.13 4.13
C PHE A 6 -9.72 -6.42 4.64
N VAL A 7 -8.41 -6.55 4.48
CA VAL A 7 -7.64 -7.67 5.02
C VAL A 7 -6.86 -7.16 6.22
N THR A 8 -7.26 -7.59 7.41
CA THR A 8 -6.62 -7.20 8.68
C THR A 8 -5.76 -8.32 9.24
N GLY A 9 -4.80 -7.97 10.09
CA GLY A 9 -3.99 -8.95 10.82
C GLY A 9 -4.29 -8.96 12.32
N GLY A 10 -4.20 -10.13 12.93
CA GLY A 10 -4.28 -10.30 14.38
C GLY A 10 -3.23 -11.29 14.88
N VAL A 11 -3.09 -11.39 16.20
CA VAL A 11 -2.15 -12.27 16.92
C VAL A 11 -0.68 -11.89 16.68
N CYS A 12 -0.14 -12.14 15.49
CA CYS A 12 1.26 -11.90 15.15
C CYS A 12 1.44 -11.34 13.73
N SER A 13 2.55 -10.63 13.53
CA SER A 13 3.03 -10.28 12.19
C SER A 13 3.59 -11.51 11.45
N SER A 14 3.84 -11.37 10.14
CA SER A 14 4.46 -12.41 9.30
C SER A 14 3.64 -13.69 9.01
N LEU A 15 2.33 -13.70 9.33
CA LEU A 15 1.41 -14.80 8.98
C LEU A 15 1.01 -14.89 7.49
N GLY A 16 1.73 -14.21 6.58
CA GLY A 16 1.45 -14.32 5.13
C GLY A 16 0.24 -13.52 4.62
N LYS A 17 -0.14 -12.43 5.30
CA LYS A 17 -1.31 -11.60 4.94
C LYS A 17 -1.26 -11.04 3.51
N GLY A 18 -0.10 -10.56 3.07
CA GLY A 18 0.10 -10.03 1.72
C GLY A 18 -0.16 -11.09 0.64
N ILE A 19 0.38 -12.29 0.82
CA ILE A 19 0.19 -13.42 -0.11
C ILE A 19 -1.26 -13.90 -0.11
N ALA A 20 -1.91 -13.98 1.05
CA ALA A 20 -3.32 -14.36 1.14
C ALA A 20 -4.23 -13.35 0.41
N ALA A 21 -4.00 -12.04 0.62
CA ALA A 21 -4.73 -10.99 -0.08
C ALA A 21 -4.51 -11.05 -1.61
N ALA A 22 -3.27 -11.24 -2.05
CA ALA A 22 -2.93 -11.40 -3.46
C ALA A 22 -3.61 -12.61 -4.10
N SER A 23 -3.65 -13.74 -3.39
CA SER A 23 -4.32 -14.98 -3.82
C SER A 23 -5.83 -14.80 -3.96
N ILE A 24 -6.48 -14.09 -3.01
CA ILE A 24 -7.89 -13.72 -3.13
C ILE A 24 -8.11 -12.84 -4.36
N GLY A 25 -7.26 -11.84 -4.58
CA GLY A 25 -7.31 -10.98 -5.77
C GLY A 25 -7.27 -11.79 -7.07
N CYS A 26 -6.33 -12.74 -7.17
CA CYS A 26 -6.18 -13.65 -8.30
C CYS A 26 -7.44 -14.48 -8.56
N LEU A 27 -8.04 -15.05 -7.50
CA LEU A 27 -9.28 -15.82 -7.61
C LEU A 27 -10.46 -14.98 -8.08
N LEU A 28 -10.56 -13.73 -7.61
CA LEU A 28 -11.60 -12.81 -8.04
C LEU A 28 -11.44 -12.45 -9.52
N GLU A 29 -10.22 -12.20 -9.99
CA GLU A 29 -9.93 -11.97 -11.41
C GLU A 29 -10.31 -13.18 -12.28
N HIS A 30 -9.99 -14.40 -11.84
CA HIS A 30 -10.39 -15.64 -12.52
C HIS A 30 -11.91 -15.84 -12.59
N ARG A 31 -12.68 -15.17 -11.72
CA ARG A 31 -14.14 -15.12 -11.77
C ARG A 31 -14.68 -13.95 -12.61
N GLY A 32 -13.82 -13.29 -13.37
CA GLY A 32 -14.19 -12.18 -14.26
C GLY A 32 -14.37 -10.84 -13.55
N MET A 33 -13.95 -10.72 -12.28
CA MET A 33 -14.06 -9.46 -11.54
C MET A 33 -12.81 -8.61 -11.73
N ARG A 34 -13.00 -7.29 -11.87
CA ARG A 34 -11.89 -6.34 -11.84
C ARG A 34 -11.52 -6.03 -10.41
N VAL A 35 -10.27 -6.30 -10.03
CA VAL A 35 -9.73 -5.98 -8.71
C VAL A 35 -8.75 -4.81 -8.77
N ARG A 36 -8.52 -4.18 -7.62
CA ARG A 36 -7.40 -3.27 -7.39
C ARG A 36 -6.92 -3.47 -5.96
N MET A 37 -5.61 -3.71 -5.81
CA MET A 37 -4.98 -3.99 -4.53
C MET A 37 -4.37 -2.71 -3.95
N ILE A 38 -4.49 -2.49 -2.65
CA ILE A 38 -3.89 -1.34 -1.96
C ILE A 38 -3.24 -1.87 -0.67
N LYS A 39 -1.99 -1.45 -0.43
CA LYS A 39 -1.27 -1.68 0.82
C LYS A 39 -1.28 -0.40 1.65
N ILE A 40 -1.55 -0.55 2.94
CA ILE A 40 -1.46 0.53 3.93
C ILE A 40 -0.41 0.12 4.98
N ASP A 41 0.70 0.85 5.01
CA ASP A 41 1.81 0.60 5.91
C ASP A 41 1.79 1.58 7.10
N PRO A 42 1.91 1.07 8.34
CA PRO A 42 1.84 1.89 9.55
C PRO A 42 3.15 2.65 9.85
N TYR A 43 4.17 2.53 8.99
CA TYR A 43 5.48 3.15 9.23
C TYR A 43 5.48 4.66 8.91
N ILE A 44 6.36 5.38 9.60
CA ILE A 44 6.51 6.84 9.44
C ILE A 44 7.32 7.24 8.22
N ASN A 45 8.05 6.31 7.60
CA ASN A 45 8.74 6.55 6.34
C ASN A 45 7.72 6.92 5.26
N VAL A 46 8.03 7.97 4.48
CA VAL A 46 7.16 8.46 3.39
C VAL A 46 7.15 7.47 2.22
N ASP A 47 8.25 6.78 2.01
CA ASP A 47 8.46 5.74 1.03
C ASP A 47 9.38 4.66 1.60
N ALA A 48 9.51 3.55 0.89
CA ALA A 48 10.39 2.46 1.30
C ALA A 48 11.88 2.74 1.01
N GLY A 49 12.22 3.79 0.24
CA GLY A 49 13.57 4.07 -0.24
C GLY A 49 14.58 4.39 0.86
N THR A 50 14.10 4.85 2.01
CA THR A 50 14.94 5.14 3.20
C THR A 50 15.19 3.94 4.11
N MET A 51 14.54 2.80 3.86
CA MET A 51 14.66 1.59 4.69
C MET A 51 15.80 0.70 4.19
N SER A 52 16.54 0.07 5.11
CA SER A 52 17.58 -0.89 4.73
C SER A 52 16.97 -2.16 4.13
N PRO A 53 17.28 -2.51 2.86
CA PRO A 53 16.65 -3.66 2.22
C PRO A 53 17.09 -5.01 2.83
N TYR A 54 18.27 -5.05 3.45
CA TYR A 54 18.77 -6.25 4.14
C TYR A 54 18.00 -6.55 5.44
N GLN A 55 17.35 -5.55 6.02
CA GLN A 55 16.61 -5.68 7.28
C GLN A 55 15.10 -5.71 7.09
N HIS A 56 14.60 -4.97 6.10
CA HIS A 56 13.17 -4.74 5.91
C HIS A 56 12.60 -5.38 4.63
N GLY A 57 13.45 -5.98 3.80
CA GLY A 57 13.06 -6.56 2.51
C GLY A 57 13.26 -5.58 1.36
N GLU A 58 13.03 -6.07 0.14
CA GLU A 58 13.21 -5.28 -1.07
C GLU A 58 12.27 -4.06 -1.16
N VAL A 59 12.68 -3.05 -1.92
CA VAL A 59 11.81 -1.96 -2.37
C VAL A 59 11.23 -2.37 -3.72
N TYR A 60 9.91 -2.37 -3.83
CA TYR A 60 9.23 -2.59 -5.11
C TYR A 60 9.02 -1.25 -5.83
N VAL A 61 9.43 -1.16 -7.09
CA VAL A 61 9.27 0.04 -7.92
C VAL A 61 8.14 -0.16 -8.92
N THR A 62 7.13 0.72 -8.88
CA THR A 62 6.00 0.71 -9.82
C THR A 62 6.37 1.36 -11.17
N ASP A 63 5.58 1.13 -12.21
CA ASP A 63 5.78 1.71 -13.55
C ASP A 63 5.76 3.26 -13.54
N ASP A 64 5.07 3.88 -12.57
CA ASP A 64 5.05 5.34 -12.36
C ASP A 64 6.20 5.84 -11.45
N GLY A 65 7.20 5.00 -11.19
CA GLY A 65 8.43 5.33 -10.48
C GLY A 65 8.28 5.48 -8.97
N ALA A 66 7.25 4.90 -8.35
CA ALA A 66 7.08 4.96 -6.91
C ALA A 66 7.88 3.86 -6.21
N GLU A 67 8.61 4.22 -5.16
CA GLU A 67 9.31 3.28 -4.27
C GLU A 67 8.36 2.83 -3.17
N THR A 68 8.03 1.53 -3.15
CA THR A 68 6.94 0.97 -2.34
C THR A 68 7.37 -0.28 -1.59
N ASP A 69 6.53 -0.72 -0.65
CA ASP A 69 6.71 -1.98 0.08
C ASP A 69 6.63 -3.20 -0.84
N LEU A 70 7.38 -4.25 -0.50
CA LEU A 70 7.48 -5.50 -1.27
C LEU A 70 6.14 -6.20 -1.51
N ASP A 71 5.10 -5.95 -0.70
CA ASP A 71 3.79 -6.55 -0.90
C ASP A 71 3.15 -6.12 -2.23
N LEU A 72 3.48 -4.94 -2.78
CA LEU A 72 3.04 -4.57 -4.12
C LEU A 72 3.62 -5.50 -5.18
N GLY A 73 4.85 -5.99 -4.99
CA GLY A 73 5.42 -7.04 -5.84
C GLY A 73 4.60 -8.33 -5.80
N ASN A 74 4.07 -8.71 -4.64
CA ASN A 74 3.17 -9.86 -4.53
C ASN A 74 1.87 -9.62 -5.31
N TYR A 75 1.29 -8.42 -5.22
CA TYR A 75 0.08 -8.06 -5.96
C TYR A 75 0.30 -8.08 -7.48
N ALA A 76 1.43 -7.55 -7.95
CA ALA A 76 1.79 -7.54 -9.37
C ALA A 76 2.02 -8.96 -9.93
N ARG A 77 2.56 -9.87 -9.12
CA ARG A 77 2.80 -11.26 -9.54
C ARG A 77 1.54 -12.12 -9.58
N PHE A 78 0.57 -11.86 -8.70
CA PHE A 78 -0.64 -12.68 -8.57
C PHE A 78 -1.84 -12.13 -9.34
N THR A 79 -1.85 -10.83 -9.64
CA THR A 79 -3.00 -10.15 -10.25
C THR A 79 -2.60 -9.39 -11.51
N SER A 80 -3.56 -9.17 -12.40
CA SER A 80 -3.39 -8.33 -13.60
C SER A 80 -3.65 -6.83 -13.34
N SER A 81 -3.99 -6.46 -12.10
CA SER A 81 -4.30 -5.07 -11.73
C SER A 81 -3.07 -4.17 -11.87
N PRO A 82 -3.14 -3.04 -12.59
CA PRO A 82 -2.06 -2.08 -12.63
C PRO A 82 -1.84 -1.48 -11.24
N LEU A 83 -0.56 -1.32 -10.88
CA LEU A 83 -0.09 -0.70 -9.66
C LEU A 83 0.58 0.64 -9.96
N SER A 84 0.40 1.59 -9.06
CA SER A 84 1.02 2.91 -9.09
C SER A 84 1.28 3.38 -7.66
N ARG A 85 1.81 4.60 -7.49
CA ARG A 85 1.94 5.24 -6.17
C ARG A 85 0.65 5.21 -5.34
N ALA A 86 -0.52 5.25 -5.99
CA ALA A 86 -1.81 5.26 -5.29
C ALA A 86 -2.16 3.93 -4.62
N ASN A 87 -1.41 2.86 -4.91
CA ASN A 87 -1.59 1.54 -4.33
C ASN A 87 -0.77 1.33 -3.06
N SER A 88 0.13 2.27 -2.71
CA SER A 88 0.95 2.23 -1.50
C SER A 88 0.68 3.48 -0.66
N ILE A 89 0.15 3.28 0.54
CA ILE A 89 -0.17 4.36 1.48
C ILE A 89 0.64 4.15 2.75
N THR A 90 1.40 5.14 3.20
CA THR A 90 2.11 5.06 4.49
C THR A 90 1.58 6.10 5.48
N THR A 91 1.81 5.85 6.77
CA THR A 91 1.53 6.85 7.81
C THR A 91 2.37 8.11 7.59
N GLY A 92 3.63 7.96 7.19
CA GLY A 92 4.51 9.08 6.82
C GLY A 92 3.91 10.02 5.78
N GLN A 93 3.38 9.47 4.69
CA GLN A 93 2.74 10.25 3.62
C GLN A 93 1.55 11.05 4.13
N ILE A 94 0.67 10.40 4.91
CA ILE A 94 -0.53 11.04 5.47
C ILE A 94 -0.12 12.19 6.40
N TYR A 95 0.82 11.96 7.30
CA TYR A 95 1.28 12.99 8.24
C TYR A 95 1.93 14.15 7.51
N GLN A 96 2.82 13.88 6.54
CA GLN A 96 3.46 14.91 5.75
C GLN A 96 2.44 15.79 5.01
N GLU A 97 1.46 15.16 4.35
CA GLU A 97 0.41 15.87 3.61
C GLU A 97 -0.47 16.71 4.54
N VAL A 98 -0.87 16.16 5.69
CA VAL A 98 -1.69 16.88 6.68
C VAL A 98 -0.90 18.06 7.24
N ILE A 99 0.33 17.87 7.68
CA ILE A 99 1.17 18.95 8.23
C ILE A 99 1.41 20.05 7.19
N GLN A 100 1.69 19.68 5.94
CA GLN A 100 1.89 20.65 4.86
C GLN A 100 0.63 21.50 4.63
N LYS A 101 -0.54 20.86 4.53
CA LYS A 101 -1.83 21.57 4.36
C LYS A 101 -2.14 22.50 5.54
N GLU A 102 -1.75 22.10 6.75
CA GLU A 102 -1.89 22.94 7.94
C GLU A 102 -1.01 24.19 7.84
N ARG A 103 0.28 24.05 7.49
CA ARG A 103 1.21 25.17 7.31
C ARG A 103 0.82 26.13 6.19
N GLU A 104 0.15 25.62 5.16
CA GLU A 104 -0.43 26.43 4.07
C GLU A 104 -1.75 27.11 4.46
N GLY A 105 -2.24 26.93 5.69
CA GLY A 105 -3.47 27.54 6.19
C GLY A 105 -4.76 26.88 5.68
N ARG A 106 -4.68 25.68 5.05
CA ARG A 106 -5.86 25.02 4.44
C ARG A 106 -6.91 24.55 5.45
N TYR A 107 -6.55 24.42 6.73
CA TYR A 107 -7.47 24.05 7.80
C TYR A 107 -8.05 25.26 8.57
N LEU A 108 -7.78 26.49 8.12
CA LEU A 108 -8.40 27.71 8.66
C LEU A 108 -8.22 27.89 10.19
N GLY A 109 -7.08 27.44 10.73
CA GLY A 109 -6.74 27.53 12.15
C GLY A 109 -7.58 26.63 13.07
N ARG A 110 -8.35 25.68 12.52
CA ARG A 110 -9.17 24.73 13.29
C ARG A 110 -8.33 23.52 13.73
N THR A 111 -8.67 22.97 14.88
CA THR A 111 -8.10 21.73 15.45
C THR A 111 -9.13 20.61 15.39
#